data_AF-A0A7Z9S5M0-F1
#
_entry.id   AF-A0A7Z9S5M0-F1
#
_cell.length_a   1.000
_cell.length_b   1.000
_cell.length_c   1.000
_cell.angle_alpha   90.00
_cell.angle_beta   90.00
_cell.angle_gamma   90.00
#
_symmetry.space_group_name_H-M   'P 1'
#
loop_
_entity.id
_entity.type
_entity.pdbx_description
1 polymer ?
#
loop_
_entity_poly.entity_id
_entity_poly.type
_entity_poly.pdbx_seq_one_letter_code
_entity_poly.pdbx_strand_id
1 'polypeptide(L)'
;MAKARVKAPKSVKKGEVFEVKTLISHKMETGLRKNKKTGKKIPRKIINKFSVTYGGKEVFGSDWHPAVSANPYVSFFVKASASGPMKFQWTEDGGAVTEKTVNIKVT
;
A
#
# COMPACT_ATOMS: atom_id res chain seq x y z
N MET A 1 -10.98 1.93 -11.31
CA MET A 1 -9.91 1.09 -10.75
C MET A 1 -9.04 1.94 -9.82
N ALA A 2 -8.64 1.42 -8.65
CA ALA A 2 -7.75 2.14 -7.74
C ALA A 2 -6.37 2.32 -8.41
N LYS A 3 -5.87 3.56 -8.48
CA LYS A 3 -4.58 3.87 -9.12
C LYS A 3 -3.49 3.91 -8.06
N ALA A 4 -2.63 2.88 -8.05
CA ALA A 4 -1.48 2.80 -7.15
C ALA A 4 -0.22 3.47 -7.74
N ARG A 5 0.48 4.24 -6.92
CA ARG A 5 1.75 4.90 -7.21
C ARG A 5 2.79 4.39 -6.21
N VAL A 6 3.97 4.06 -6.73
CA VAL A 6 5.11 3.60 -5.94
C VAL A 6 6.32 4.41 -6.41
N LYS A 7 7.06 4.97 -5.46
CA LYS A 7 8.36 5.59 -5.68
C LYS A 7 9.39 4.81 -4.88
N ALA A 8 10.34 4.23 -5.61
CA ALA A 8 11.52 3.54 -5.10
C ALA A 8 12.68 3.80 -6.09
N PRO A 9 13.94 3.78 -5.63
CA PRO A 9 15.09 3.88 -6.53
C PRO A 9 15.13 2.73 -7.54
N LYS A 10 15.58 3.01 -8.77
CA LYS A 10 15.76 1.98 -9.80
C LYS A 10 17.01 1.12 -9.55
N SER A 11 18.02 1.68 -8.89
CA SER A 11 19.30 1.04 -8.59
C SER A 11 19.75 1.42 -7.18
N VAL A 12 20.25 0.46 -6.40
CA VAL A 12 20.70 0.62 -5.01
C VAL A 12 21.92 -0.25 -4.76
N LYS A 13 22.88 0.16 -3.92
CA LYS A 13 24.03 -0.69 -3.59
C LYS A 13 23.62 -1.84 -2.68
N LYS A 14 24.26 -3.00 -2.81
CA LYS A 14 24.02 -4.12 -1.90
C LYS A 14 24.24 -3.70 -0.44
N GLY A 15 23.23 -3.95 0.40
CA GLY A 15 23.26 -3.63 1.83
C GLY A 15 22.83 -2.21 2.19
N GLU A 16 22.61 -1.33 1.21
CA GLU A 16 22.13 0.03 1.46
C GLU A 16 20.63 0.04 1.84
N VAL A 17 20.25 0.96 2.71
CA VAL A 17 18.85 1.16 3.12
C VAL A 17 18.24 2.27 2.26
N PHE A 18 17.09 2.00 1.66
CA PHE A 18 16.39 2.96 0.81
C PHE A 18 14.93 3.17 1.23
N GLU A 19 14.43 4.37 0.99
CA GLU A 19 13.04 4.73 1.26
C GLU A 19 12.12 4.28 0.12
N VAL A 20 11.00 3.68 0.49
CA VAL A 20 9.91 3.34 -0.41
C VAL A 20 8.71 4.19 -0.04
N LYS A 21 8.09 4.83 -1.02
CA LYS A 21 6.86 5.62 -0.84
C LYS A 21 5.74 5.04 -1.68
N THR A 22 4.57 4.92 -1.09
CA THR A 22 3.39 4.45 -1.81
C THR A 22 2.22 5.40 -1.62
N LEU A 23 1.36 5.49 -2.63
CA LEU A 23 0.08 6.19 -2.57
C LEU A 23 -0.93 5.46 -3.44
N ILE A 24 -2.10 5.14 -2.90
CA ILE A 24 -3.17 4.48 -3.65
C ILE A 24 -4.45 5.29 -3.60
N SER A 25 -5.06 5.54 -4.75
CA SER A 25 -6.35 6.25 -4.82
C SER A 25 -7.48 5.39 -4.26
N HIS A 26 -8.01 5.78 -3.09
CA HIS A 26 -9.07 5.08 -2.38
C HIS A 26 -9.84 6.03 -1.46
N LYS A 27 -11.17 5.86 -1.31
CA LYS A 27 -12.01 6.78 -0.51
C LYS A 27 -11.85 6.62 1.00
N MET A 28 -11.47 5.43 1.45
CA MET A 28 -11.37 5.07 2.88
C MET A 28 -12.66 5.42 3.63
N GLU A 29 -13.80 4.90 3.17
CA GLU A 29 -15.09 5.16 3.82
C GLU A 29 -15.08 4.53 5.23
N THR A 30 -15.13 5.38 6.25
CA THR A 30 -14.82 4.99 7.63
C THR A 30 -15.93 4.21 8.33
N GLY A 31 -17.15 4.27 7.80
CA GLY A 31 -18.34 3.78 8.48
C GLY A 31 -19.07 4.82 9.34
N LEU A 32 -18.47 6.00 9.53
CA LEU A 32 -19.00 7.05 10.41
C LEU A 32 -19.86 8.08 9.67
N ARG A 33 -19.67 8.24 8.37
CA ARG A 33 -20.41 9.20 7.55
C ARG A 33 -21.87 8.75 7.39
N LYS A 34 -22.80 9.70 7.50
CA LYS A 34 -24.23 9.47 7.24
C LYS A 34 -24.60 9.88 5.82
N ASN A 35 -25.51 9.12 5.20
CA ASN A 35 -26.12 9.49 3.94
C ASN A 35 -27.08 10.67 4.17
N LYS A 36 -26.93 11.76 3.41
CA LYS A 36 -27.73 12.98 3.59
C LYS A 36 -29.23 12.79 3.34
N LYS A 37 -29.61 11.88 2.44
CA LYS A 37 -31.02 11.62 2.09
C LYS A 37 -31.69 10.68 3.08
N THR A 38 -30.99 9.64 3.53
CA THR A 38 -31.58 8.56 4.34
C THR A 38 -31.24 8.64 5.83
N GLY A 39 -30.27 9.47 6.24
CA GLY A 39 -29.78 9.56 7.62
C GLY A 39 -28.98 8.35 8.11
N LYS A 40 -28.95 7.24 7.35
CA LYS A 40 -28.26 5.99 7.73
C LYS A 40 -26.74 6.13 7.60
N LYS A 41 -26.00 5.43 8.45
CA LYS A 41 -24.54 5.29 8.32
C LYS A 41 -24.20 4.57 7.02
N ILE A 42 -23.15 5.04 6.37
CA ILE A 42 -22.63 4.43 5.15
C ILE A 42 -21.68 3.31 5.60
N PRO A 43 -21.80 2.08 5.08
CA PRO A 43 -20.95 0.98 5.50
C PRO A 43 -19.47 1.31 5.32
N ARG A 44 -18.66 0.83 6.26
CA ARG A 44 -17.21 0.92 6.17
C ARG A 44 -16.72 0.22 4.89
N LYS A 45 -15.81 0.88 4.20
CA LYS A 45 -15.09 0.34 3.04
C LYS A 45 -13.71 0.98 2.97
N ILE A 46 -12.74 0.33 3.59
CA ILE A 46 -11.34 0.78 3.63
C ILE A 46 -10.41 -0.25 2.99
N ILE A 47 -9.20 0.19 2.64
CA ILE A 47 -8.06 -0.72 2.52
C ILE A 47 -7.69 -1.11 3.95
N ASN A 48 -7.74 -2.41 4.24
CA ASN A 48 -7.56 -2.95 5.59
C ASN A 48 -6.22 -3.66 5.79
N LYS A 49 -5.54 -4.02 4.70
CA LYS A 49 -4.21 -4.63 4.75
C LYS A 49 -3.34 -4.12 3.62
N PHE A 50 -2.08 -3.87 3.93
CA PHE A 50 -1.05 -3.56 2.96
C PHE A 50 0.19 -4.42 3.23
N SER A 51 0.69 -5.09 2.20
CA SER A 51 1.89 -5.93 2.29
C SER A 51 2.83 -5.70 1.11
N VAL A 52 4.12 -5.94 1.36
CA VAL A 52 5.19 -5.81 0.37
C VAL A 52 6.13 -6.99 0.49
N THR A 53 6.37 -7.64 -0.64
CA THR A 53 7.40 -8.66 -0.78
C THR A 53 8.54 -8.16 -1.66
N TYR A 54 9.76 -8.58 -1.36
CA TYR A 54 10.96 -8.30 -2.15
C TYR A 54 11.73 -9.59 -2.36
N GLY A 55 11.92 -10.00 -3.63
CA GLY A 55 12.54 -11.28 -3.94
C GLY A 55 11.79 -12.48 -3.34
N GLY A 56 10.47 -12.36 -3.19
CA GLY A 56 9.60 -13.41 -2.62
C GLY A 56 9.52 -13.44 -1.09
N LYS A 57 10.28 -12.59 -0.38
CA LYS A 57 10.21 -12.48 1.09
C LYS A 57 9.40 -11.25 1.51
N GLU A 58 8.55 -11.37 2.51
CA GLU A 58 7.85 -10.21 3.08
C GLU A 58 8.87 -9.27 3.74
N VAL A 59 8.82 -8.00 3.36
CA VAL A 59 9.70 -6.94 3.89
C VAL A 59 8.93 -5.84 4.60
N PHE A 60 7.62 -5.77 4.39
CA PHE A 60 6.74 -4.83 5.08
C PHE A 60 5.31 -5.38 5.10
N GLY A 61 4.63 -5.22 6.24
CA GLY A 61 3.23 -5.56 6.43
C GLY A 61 2.58 -4.57 7.39
N SER A 62 1.34 -4.21 7.13
CA SER A 62 0.57 -3.35 8.03
C SER A 62 -0.93 -3.57 7.90
N ASP A 63 -1.62 -3.57 9.04
CA ASP A 63 -3.07 -3.56 9.13
C ASP A 63 -3.57 -2.13 9.28
N TRP A 64 -4.54 -1.74 8.47
CA TRP A 64 -5.06 -0.37 8.38
C TRP A 64 -6.47 -0.30 8.94
N HIS A 65 -6.72 0.78 9.66
CA HIS A 65 -7.98 1.05 10.35
C HIS A 65 -8.64 2.33 9.81
N PRO A 66 -9.92 2.60 10.15
CA PRO A 66 -10.68 3.72 9.60
C PRO A 66 -10.08 5.12 9.79
N ALA A 67 -9.09 5.28 10.68
CA ALA A 67 -8.39 6.55 10.89
C ALA A 67 -7.35 6.88 9.79
N VAL A 68 -7.00 5.92 8.93
CA VAL A 68 -6.12 6.18 7.78
C VAL A 68 -6.87 7.03 6.75
N SER A 69 -6.26 8.15 6.37
CA SER A 69 -6.86 9.13 5.46
C SER A 69 -7.18 8.54 4.08
N ALA A 70 -8.14 9.16 3.39
CA ALA A 70 -8.39 8.92 1.98
C ALA A 70 -7.11 9.12 1.15
N ASN A 71 -6.98 8.35 0.08
CA ASN A 71 -5.75 8.18 -0.69
C ASN A 71 -4.55 7.77 0.19
N PRO A 72 -4.60 6.59 0.85
CA PRO A 72 -3.58 6.20 1.82
C PRO A 72 -2.16 6.34 1.26
N TYR A 73 -1.30 6.95 2.08
CA TYR A 73 0.13 7.09 1.85
C TYR A 73 0.87 6.38 2.98
N VAL A 74 1.92 5.64 2.62
CA VAL A 74 2.89 5.11 3.60
C VAL A 74 4.29 5.20 3.01
N SER A 75 5.25 5.58 3.86
CA SER A 75 6.67 5.39 3.59
C SER A 75 7.33 4.51 4.64
N PHE A 76 8.28 3.72 4.18
CA PHE A 76 9.05 2.78 4.99
C PHE A 76 10.42 2.56 4.35
N PHE A 77 11.33 1.97 5.11
CA PHE A 77 12.70 1.69 4.65
C PHE A 77 12.90 0.20 4.42
N VAL A 78 13.65 -0.14 3.37
CA VAL A 78 14.02 -1.52 3.04
C VAL A 78 15.53 -1.58 2.83
N LYS A 79 16.16 -2.66 3.28
CA LYS A 79 17.58 -2.94 2.99
C LYS A 79 17.71 -3.71 1.67
N ALA A 80 18.52 -3.21 0.74
CA ALA A 80 18.79 -3.85 -0.54
C ALA A 80 19.57 -5.16 -0.35
N SER A 81 18.97 -6.29 -0.76
CA SER A 81 19.56 -7.62 -0.61
C SER A 81 20.08 -8.16 -1.95
N ALA A 82 19.20 -8.25 -2.94
CA ALA A 82 19.49 -8.74 -4.29
C ALA A 82 18.59 -8.08 -5.33
N SER A 83 19.03 -8.03 -6.59
CA SER A 83 18.18 -7.56 -7.69
C SER A 83 16.90 -8.40 -7.75
N GLY A 84 15.75 -7.76 -7.96
CA GLY A 84 14.50 -8.50 -8.07
C GLY A 84 13.25 -7.64 -7.97
N PRO A 85 12.08 -8.31 -8.12
CA PRO A 85 10.80 -7.64 -8.03
C PRO A 85 10.47 -7.32 -6.57
N MET A 86 9.93 -6.13 -6.36
CA MET A 86 9.24 -5.73 -5.15
C MET A 86 7.75 -5.60 -5.48
N LYS A 87 6.93 -6.47 -4.87
CA LYS A 87 5.49 -6.59 -5.13
C LYS A 87 4.72 -6.00 -3.96
N PHE A 88 3.73 -5.18 -4.27
CA PHE A 88 2.89 -4.47 -3.33
C PHE A 88 1.45 -4.94 -3.48
N GLN A 89 0.77 -5.16 -2.36
CA GLN A 89 -0.61 -5.60 -2.33
C GLN A 89 -1.42 -4.76 -1.35
N TRP A 90 -2.53 -4.20 -1.82
CA TRP A 90 -3.53 -3.51 -0.99
C TRP A 90 -4.83 -4.29 -1.03
N THR A 91 -5.30 -4.75 0.13
CA THR A 91 -6.55 -5.48 0.29
C THR A 91 -7.62 -4.58 0.90
N GLU A 92 -8.80 -4.58 0.31
CA GLU A 92 -9.97 -3.83 0.76
C GLU A 92 -10.95 -4.71 1.54
N ASP A 93 -11.79 -4.10 2.39
CA ASP A 93 -12.87 -4.79 3.11
C ASP A 93 -13.82 -5.59 2.19
N GLY A 94 -13.98 -5.18 0.92
CA GLY A 94 -14.79 -5.91 -0.07
C GLY A 94 -14.09 -7.12 -0.70
N GLY A 95 -12.88 -7.46 -0.25
CA GLY A 95 -12.06 -8.55 -0.82
C GLY A 95 -11.30 -8.16 -2.10
N ALA A 96 -11.53 -6.96 -2.63
CA ALA A 96 -10.79 -6.45 -3.79
C ALA A 96 -9.30 -6.28 -3.45
N VAL A 97 -8.45 -6.75 -4.35
CA VAL A 97 -6.99 -6.66 -4.22
C VAL A 97 -6.45 -5.79 -5.34
N THR A 98 -5.61 -4.81 -5.00
CA THR A 98 -4.82 -4.04 -5.96
C THR A 98 -3.36 -4.41 -5.82
N GLU A 99 -2.70 -4.70 -6.94
CA GLU A 99 -1.29 -5.08 -6.96
C GLU A 99 -0.44 -4.11 -7.78
N LYS A 100 0.84 -3.99 -7.40
CA LYS A 100 1.83 -3.28 -8.19
C LYS A 100 3.19 -3.94 -8.04
N THR A 101 3.97 -3.98 -9.11
CA THR A 101 5.35 -4.49 -9.08
C THR A 101 6.31 -3.41 -9.56
N VAL A 102 7.45 -3.28 -8.88
CA VAL A 102 8.61 -2.50 -9.36
C VAL A 102 9.85 -3.38 -9.27
N ASN A 103 10.81 -3.21 -10.18
CA ASN A 103 12.07 -3.94 -10.12
C ASN A 103 13.15 -3.06 -9.51
N ILE A 104 13.87 -3.61 -8.53
CA ILE A 104 15.04 -2.99 -7.93
C ILE A 104 16.29 -3.66 -8.51
N LYS A 105 17.20 -2.87 -9.08
CA LYS A 105 18.54 -3.32 -9.44
C LYS A 105 19.46 -3.13 -8.26
N VAL A 106 20.14 -4.19 -7.84
CA VAL A 106 21.20 -4.13 -6.84
C VAL A 106 22.56 -4.17 -7.55
N THR A 107 23.42 -3.20 -7.24
CA THR A 107 24.80 -3.09 -7.73
C THR A 107 25.80 -3.50 -6.67
#